data_AF-A0A2H6MVX9-F1
#
_entry.id   AF-A0A2H6MVX9-F1
#
_cell.length_a   1.000
_cell.length_b   1.000
_cell.length_c   1.000
_cell.angle_alpha   90.00
_cell.angle_beta   90.00
_cell.angle_gamma   90.00
#
_symmetry.space_group_name_H-M   'P 1'
#
loop_
_entity.id
_entity.type
_entity.pdbx_description
1 polymer ?
#
loop_
_entity_poly.entity_id
_entity_poly.type
_entity_poly.pdbx_seq_one_letter_code
_entity_poly.pdbx_strand_id
1 'polypeptide(L)'
;VQWDFDTIYLTQDTRELNLQDFSHLDHRDLIPIVAALEYNQWFTKLSSKDLKLSTDVCEQILRVVSRSSRLEELVLENAGLRTDFAQKLANALSHNPTSGLHTINLANNPLEDRGVSSLSIQFAKLPKGLMHLNLSKTSLSPKGVNSLSQSLSANQLLATILTHLDLSGNILRGDDLSVGVLI
;
A
#
# COMPACT_ATOMS: atom_id res chain seq x y z
N VAL A 1 -8.69 9.55 -20.90
CA VAL A 1 -7.29 9.74 -20.44
C VAL A 1 -6.81 11.18 -20.61
N GLN A 2 -6.52 11.69 -21.82
CA GLN A 2 -5.99 13.06 -21.97
C GLN A 2 -6.98 14.13 -21.47
N TRP A 3 -8.26 13.98 -21.79
CA TRP A 3 -9.30 14.90 -21.33
C TRP A 3 -9.45 14.91 -19.80
N ASP A 4 -9.35 13.75 -19.14
CA ASP A 4 -9.42 13.63 -17.68
C ASP A 4 -8.20 14.31 -17.02
N PHE A 5 -7.01 14.15 -17.58
CA PHE A 5 -5.79 14.86 -17.18
C PHE A 5 -5.95 16.37 -17.24
N ASP A 6 -6.40 16.88 -18.39
CA ASP A 6 -6.48 18.31 -18.64
C ASP A 6 -7.64 18.97 -17.86
N THR A 7 -8.72 18.23 -17.60
CA THR A 7 -9.96 18.78 -17.02
C THR A 7 -10.11 18.50 -15.53
N ILE A 8 -9.69 17.34 -15.02
CA ILE A 8 -9.89 16.93 -13.62
C ILE A 8 -8.62 17.18 -12.81
N TYR A 9 -7.45 16.76 -13.31
CA TYR A 9 -6.22 16.81 -12.52
C TYR A 9 -5.55 18.18 -12.52
N LEU A 10 -5.49 18.87 -13.67
CA LEU A 10 -4.91 20.22 -13.74
C LEU A 10 -5.75 21.31 -13.07
N THR A 11 -7.07 21.13 -13.01
CA THR A 11 -7.98 22.14 -12.40
C THR A 11 -8.07 22.01 -10.89
N GLN A 12 -7.82 20.82 -10.34
CA GLN A 12 -7.91 20.53 -8.90
C GLN A 12 -6.55 20.51 -8.20
N ASP A 13 -5.43 20.66 -8.93
CA ASP A 13 -4.05 20.50 -8.44
C ASP A 13 -3.84 19.19 -7.65
N THR A 14 -4.60 18.15 -8.04
CA THR A 14 -4.61 16.88 -7.34
C THR A 14 -3.32 16.11 -7.62
N ARG A 15 -2.68 15.62 -6.55
CA ARG A 15 -1.46 14.78 -6.57
C ARG A 15 -1.75 13.29 -6.49
N GLU A 16 -3.02 12.93 -6.56
CA GLU A 16 -3.55 11.57 -6.51
C GLU A 16 -3.99 11.11 -7.90
N LEU A 17 -3.48 9.97 -8.36
CA LEU A 17 -4.04 9.24 -9.48
C LEU A 17 -5.05 8.23 -8.92
N ASN A 18 -6.34 8.52 -9.05
CA ASN A 18 -7.42 7.65 -8.57
C ASN A 18 -7.93 6.78 -9.71
N LEU A 19 -7.78 5.46 -9.60
CA LEU A 19 -8.21 4.52 -10.64
C LEU A 19 -9.73 4.51 -10.86
N GLN A 20 -10.52 5.00 -9.89
CA GLN A 20 -11.97 5.10 -10.03
C GLN A 20 -12.40 6.18 -11.02
N ASP A 21 -11.56 7.19 -11.28
CA ASP A 21 -11.82 8.20 -12.31
C ASP A 21 -11.86 7.56 -13.71
N PHE A 22 -11.23 6.39 -13.85
CA PHE A 22 -11.17 5.59 -15.07
C PHE A 22 -12.05 4.33 -15.01
N SER A 23 -13.02 4.28 -14.10
CA SER A 23 -13.93 3.13 -13.93
C SER A 23 -14.80 2.81 -15.16
N HIS A 24 -14.89 3.75 -16.10
CA HIS A 24 -15.56 3.58 -17.38
C HIS A 24 -14.68 2.88 -18.45
N LEU A 25 -13.39 2.70 -18.19
CA LEU A 25 -12.44 2.05 -19.09
C LEU A 25 -12.30 0.55 -18.78
N ASP A 26 -11.81 -0.21 -19.75
CA ASP A 26 -11.42 -1.60 -19.53
C ASP A 26 -10.16 -1.66 -18.64
N HIS A 27 -10.01 -2.72 -17.85
CA HIS A 27 -8.83 -2.93 -17.00
C HIS A 27 -7.50 -2.89 -17.78
N ARG A 28 -7.50 -3.26 -19.05
CA ARG A 28 -6.29 -3.21 -19.90
C ARG A 28 -5.83 -1.77 -20.17
N ASP A 29 -6.77 -0.83 -20.20
CA ASP A 29 -6.48 0.58 -20.44
C ASP A 29 -5.94 1.27 -19.18
N LEU A 30 -6.14 0.68 -17.99
CA LEU A 30 -5.52 1.16 -16.75
C LEU A 30 -4.01 0.90 -16.70
N ILE A 31 -3.51 -0.10 -17.43
CA ILE A 31 -2.08 -0.46 -17.43
C ILE A 31 -1.20 0.70 -17.88
N PRO A 32 -1.39 1.32 -19.06
CA PRO A 32 -0.57 2.46 -19.48
C PRO A 32 -0.74 3.68 -18.56
N ILE A 33 -1.93 3.86 -17.96
CA ILE A 33 -2.21 4.96 -17.02
C ILE A 33 -1.37 4.80 -15.75
N VAL A 34 -1.35 3.59 -15.16
CA VAL A 34 -0.50 3.29 -14.00
C VAL A 34 0.98 3.31 -14.38
N ALA A 35 1.36 2.81 -15.55
CA ALA A 35 2.76 2.77 -16.00
C ALA A 35 3.39 4.16 -16.11
N ALA A 36 2.59 5.19 -16.40
CA ALA A 36 3.06 6.57 -16.41
C ALA A 36 3.66 6.99 -15.06
N LEU A 37 3.21 6.41 -13.94
CA LEU A 37 3.70 6.73 -12.59
C LEU A 37 5.14 6.27 -12.31
N GLU A 38 5.73 5.40 -13.13
CA GLU A 38 7.10 4.93 -12.92
C GLU A 38 8.12 6.07 -12.94
N TYR A 39 7.90 7.06 -13.80
CA TYR A 39 8.79 8.22 -13.97
C TYR A 39 8.09 9.56 -13.69
N ASN A 40 6.80 9.53 -13.34
CA ASN A 40 6.03 10.72 -13.06
C ASN A 40 6.59 11.47 -11.84
N GLN A 41 6.67 12.80 -11.95
CA GLN A 41 7.14 13.69 -10.88
C GLN A 41 6.04 14.54 -10.26
N TRP A 42 4.80 14.37 -10.73
CA TRP A 42 3.64 15.17 -10.33
C TRP A 42 2.79 14.48 -9.26
N PHE A 43 2.38 13.24 -9.52
CA PHE A 43 1.59 12.42 -8.62
C PHE A 43 2.46 11.85 -7.52
N THR A 44 1.99 12.01 -6.30
CA THR A 44 2.59 11.43 -5.09
C THR A 44 1.72 10.31 -4.53
N LYS A 45 0.48 10.14 -5.01
CA LYS A 45 -0.45 9.13 -4.53
C LYS A 45 -1.06 8.34 -5.68
N LEU A 46 -1.12 7.02 -5.50
CA LEU A 46 -1.92 6.11 -6.32
C LEU A 46 -3.03 5.52 -5.44
N SER A 47 -4.27 5.63 -5.89
CA SER A 47 -5.41 5.09 -5.15
C SER A 47 -6.37 4.27 -6.01
N SER A 48 -6.94 3.25 -5.38
CA SER A 48 -8.02 2.42 -5.90
C SER A 48 -8.83 1.93 -4.71
N LYS A 49 -10.14 2.16 -4.74
CA LYS A 49 -11.07 1.74 -3.69
C LYS A 49 -12.27 1.05 -4.30
N ASP A 50 -12.63 -0.12 -3.78
CA ASP A 50 -13.80 -0.89 -4.22
C ASP A 50 -13.74 -1.27 -5.72
N LEU A 51 -12.53 -1.44 -6.25
CA LEU A 51 -12.28 -1.89 -7.61
C LEU A 51 -11.37 -3.11 -7.58
N LYS A 52 -11.91 -4.26 -8.00
CA LYS A 52 -11.13 -5.48 -8.15
C LYS A 52 -10.11 -5.30 -9.28
N LEU A 53 -8.83 -5.27 -8.95
CA LEU A 53 -7.76 -5.10 -9.92
C LEU A 53 -7.47 -6.40 -10.66
N SER A 54 -7.19 -6.30 -11.96
CA SER A 54 -6.71 -7.44 -12.74
C SER A 54 -5.26 -7.75 -12.39
N THR A 55 -4.82 -8.97 -12.69
CA THR A 55 -3.42 -9.38 -12.48
C THR A 55 -2.43 -8.45 -13.17
N ASP A 56 -2.71 -8.03 -14.41
CA ASP A 56 -1.82 -7.16 -15.18
C ASP A 56 -1.71 -5.75 -14.57
N VAL A 57 -2.81 -5.21 -14.04
CA VAL A 57 -2.79 -3.92 -13.33
C VAL A 57 -1.99 -4.05 -12.04
N CYS A 58 -2.18 -5.13 -11.27
CA CYS A 58 -1.38 -5.40 -10.07
C CYS A 58 0.12 -5.48 -10.37
N GLU A 59 0.52 -6.21 -11.42
CA GLU A 59 1.92 -6.29 -11.86
C GLU A 59 2.47 -4.91 -12.23
N GLN A 60 1.66 -4.08 -12.88
CA GLN A 60 2.08 -2.73 -13.23
C GLN A 60 2.22 -1.82 -12.00
N ILE A 61 1.36 -1.96 -10.99
CA ILE A 61 1.50 -1.25 -9.70
C ILE A 61 2.80 -1.67 -9.01
N LEU A 62 3.13 -2.97 -8.99
CA LEU A 62 4.36 -3.48 -8.40
C LEU A 62 5.62 -2.92 -9.12
N ARG A 63 5.56 -2.72 -10.43
CA ARG A 63 6.62 -2.04 -11.19
C ARG A 63 6.76 -0.58 -10.78
N VAL A 64 5.66 0.16 -10.61
CA VAL A 64 5.70 1.53 -10.10
C VAL A 64 6.33 1.58 -8.72
N VAL A 65 5.92 0.70 -7.79
CA VAL A 65 6.47 0.64 -6.43
C VAL A 65 7.96 0.32 -6.43
N SER A 66 8.44 -0.53 -7.33
CA SER A 66 9.87 -0.89 -7.40
C SER A 66 10.77 0.18 -8.02
N ARG A 67 10.21 1.22 -8.66
CA ARG A 67 11.00 2.19 -9.45
C ARG A 67 10.75 3.65 -9.10
N SER A 68 9.55 4.00 -8.66
CA SER A 68 9.19 5.39 -8.38
C SER A 68 9.82 5.87 -7.08
N SER A 69 10.54 6.99 -7.15
CA SER A 69 11.01 7.75 -5.98
C SER A 69 10.04 8.83 -5.54
N ARG A 70 8.91 8.98 -6.24
CA ARG A 70 7.91 10.03 -6.02
C ARG A 70 6.59 9.54 -5.45
N LEU A 71 6.30 8.26 -5.58
CA LEU A 71 5.14 7.67 -4.93
C LEU A 71 5.35 7.67 -3.41
N GLU A 72 4.54 8.46 -2.73
CA GLU A 72 4.51 8.69 -1.27
C GLU A 72 3.36 7.91 -0.61
N GLU A 73 2.25 7.73 -1.33
CA GLU A 73 1.08 7.04 -0.83
C GLU A 73 0.56 5.97 -1.79
N LEU A 74 0.30 4.78 -1.25
CA LEU A 74 -0.34 3.67 -1.97
C LEU A 74 -1.62 3.24 -1.24
N VAL A 75 -2.75 3.41 -1.89
CA VAL A 75 -4.08 3.06 -1.35
C VAL A 75 -4.75 2.05 -2.28
N LEU A 76 -4.79 0.79 -1.89
CA LEU A 76 -5.46 -0.29 -2.64
C LEU A 76 -6.48 -0.97 -1.74
N GLU A 77 -7.58 -0.29 -1.48
CA GLU A 77 -8.63 -0.73 -0.55
C GLU A 77 -9.65 -1.60 -1.28
N ASN A 78 -9.98 -2.77 -0.73
CA ASN A 78 -10.95 -3.71 -1.30
C ASN A 78 -10.67 -3.99 -2.80
N ALA A 79 -9.41 -4.21 -3.14
CA ALA A 79 -8.93 -4.32 -4.52
C ALA A 79 -8.84 -5.78 -5.01
N GLY A 80 -9.31 -6.74 -4.22
CA GLY A 80 -9.24 -8.18 -4.53
C GLY A 80 -7.84 -8.77 -4.38
N LEU A 81 -6.96 -8.10 -3.62
CA LEU A 81 -5.59 -8.52 -3.38
C LEU A 81 -5.53 -9.69 -2.39
N ARG A 82 -4.51 -10.53 -2.51
CA ARG A 82 -4.29 -11.68 -1.63
C ARG A 82 -2.83 -11.76 -1.19
N THR A 83 -2.51 -12.83 -0.45
CA THR A 83 -1.20 -13.15 0.08
C THR A 83 -0.06 -13.04 -0.94
N ASP A 84 -0.24 -13.51 -2.17
CA ASP A 84 0.77 -13.48 -3.23
C ASP A 84 1.12 -12.05 -3.67
N PHE A 85 0.12 -11.19 -3.81
CA PHE A 85 0.36 -9.77 -4.07
C PHE A 85 1.14 -9.10 -2.95
N ALA A 86 0.80 -9.35 -1.68
CA ALA A 86 1.53 -8.79 -0.55
C ALA A 86 3.01 -9.21 -0.54
N GLN A 87 3.31 -10.46 -0.88
CA GLN A 87 4.68 -10.95 -1.01
C GLN A 87 5.43 -10.28 -2.16
N LYS A 88 4.78 -10.12 -3.32
CA LYS A 88 5.37 -9.39 -4.46
C LYS A 88 5.57 -7.91 -4.14
N LEU A 89 4.67 -7.28 -3.39
CA LEU A 89 4.80 -5.90 -2.96
C LEU A 89 5.98 -5.73 -2.01
N ALA A 90 6.18 -6.66 -1.08
CA ALA A 90 7.38 -6.69 -0.25
C ALA A 90 8.66 -6.78 -1.10
N ASN A 91 8.66 -7.65 -2.12
CA ASN A 91 9.79 -7.74 -3.05
C ASN A 91 10.00 -6.45 -3.86
N ALA A 92 8.93 -5.79 -4.29
CA ALA A 92 9.02 -4.51 -5.01
C ALA A 92 9.66 -3.42 -4.13
N LEU A 93 9.22 -3.32 -2.87
CA LEU A 93 9.78 -2.38 -1.90
C LEU A 93 11.27 -2.65 -1.63
N SER A 94 11.69 -3.90 -1.53
CA SER A 94 13.10 -4.23 -1.30
C SER A 94 14.02 -3.86 -2.47
N HIS A 95 13.47 -3.70 -3.67
CA HIS A 95 14.21 -3.27 -4.87
C HIS A 95 14.23 -1.75 -5.04
N ASN A 96 13.54 -0.99 -4.18
CA ASN A 96 13.46 0.47 -4.27
C ASN A 96 14.08 1.18 -3.05
N PRO A 97 15.41 1.36 -3.01
CA PRO A 97 16.09 2.02 -1.89
C PRO A 97 15.80 3.53 -1.80
N THR A 98 15.18 4.13 -2.82
CA THR A 98 14.84 5.56 -2.88
C THR A 98 13.34 5.80 -2.77
N SER A 99 12.57 4.80 -2.30
CA SER A 99 11.12 4.90 -2.18
C SER A 99 10.71 6.11 -1.32
N GLY A 100 9.75 6.87 -1.84
CA GLY A 100 9.08 7.94 -1.10
C GLY A 100 7.97 7.45 -0.19
N LEU A 101 7.58 6.17 -0.27
CA LEU A 101 6.40 5.63 0.39
C LEU A 101 6.49 5.78 1.91
N HIS A 102 5.46 6.42 2.46
CA HIS A 102 5.25 6.55 3.91
C HIS A 102 3.78 6.31 4.32
N THR A 103 2.86 6.21 3.36
CA THR A 103 1.44 5.87 3.60
C THR A 103 1.06 4.64 2.80
N ILE A 104 0.56 3.62 3.49
CA ILE A 104 0.09 2.37 2.87
C ILE A 104 -1.28 2.01 3.45
N ASN A 105 -2.27 1.88 2.58
CA ASN A 105 -3.58 1.36 2.90
C ASN A 105 -3.90 0.16 1.99
N LEU A 106 -4.01 -1.02 2.60
CA LEU A 106 -4.38 -2.27 1.93
C LEU A 106 -5.64 -2.89 2.56
N ALA A 107 -6.46 -2.07 3.22
CA ALA A 107 -7.64 -2.50 3.95
C ALA A 107 -8.60 -3.33 3.08
N ASN A 108 -9.35 -4.21 3.73
CA ASN A 108 -10.35 -5.07 3.09
C ASN A 108 -9.77 -6.01 2.00
N ASN A 109 -8.50 -6.40 2.10
CA ASN A 109 -7.91 -7.43 1.24
C ASN A 109 -7.41 -8.60 2.10
N PRO A 110 -7.79 -9.86 1.84
CA PRO A 110 -7.33 -11.02 2.62
C PRO A 110 -5.84 -11.33 2.34
N LEU A 111 -4.94 -10.56 2.93
CA LEU A 111 -3.48 -10.70 2.77
C LEU A 111 -2.90 -11.82 3.64
N GLU A 112 -3.60 -12.17 4.71
CA GLU A 112 -3.23 -13.19 5.69
C GLU A 112 -1.90 -12.89 6.41
N ASP A 113 -1.60 -13.68 7.45
CA ASP A 113 -0.38 -13.51 8.25
C ASP A 113 0.90 -13.58 7.41
N ARG A 114 0.95 -14.46 6.40
CA ARG A 114 2.14 -14.65 5.56
C ARG A 114 2.43 -13.42 4.68
N GLY A 115 1.40 -12.83 4.09
CA GLY A 115 1.53 -11.64 3.25
C GLY A 115 2.00 -10.46 4.08
N VAL A 116 1.33 -10.21 5.22
CA VAL A 116 1.67 -9.10 6.12
C VAL A 116 3.05 -9.27 6.75
N SER A 117 3.46 -10.49 7.12
CA SER A 117 4.82 -10.75 7.64
C SER A 117 5.90 -10.45 6.60
N SER A 118 5.61 -10.65 5.32
CA SER A 118 6.55 -10.30 4.25
C SER A 118 6.69 -8.78 4.10
N LEU A 119 5.56 -8.06 4.18
CA LEU A 119 5.52 -6.60 4.13
C LEU A 119 6.17 -5.94 5.35
N SER A 120 5.94 -6.48 6.55
CA SER A 120 6.40 -5.88 7.80
C SER A 120 7.92 -5.72 7.85
N ILE A 121 8.67 -6.68 7.28
CA ILE A 121 10.13 -6.62 7.15
C ILE A 121 10.58 -5.40 6.33
N GLN A 122 9.79 -4.99 5.34
CA GLN A 122 10.12 -3.88 4.45
C GLN A 122 9.64 -2.54 4.99
N PHE A 123 8.52 -2.50 5.71
CA PHE A 123 8.05 -1.29 6.40
C PHE A 123 9.09 -0.74 7.37
N ALA A 124 9.81 -1.63 8.06
CA ALA A 124 10.93 -1.27 8.93
C ALA A 124 12.13 -0.65 8.19
N LYS A 125 12.20 -0.77 6.85
CA LYS A 125 13.33 -0.35 6.02
C LYS A 125 13.00 0.81 5.08
N LEU A 126 11.77 1.33 5.11
CA LEU A 126 11.37 2.45 4.26
C LEU A 126 12.23 3.69 4.58
N PRO A 127 12.85 4.35 3.57
CA PRO A 127 13.78 5.45 3.80
C PRO A 127 13.16 6.67 4.49
N LYS A 128 11.89 6.95 4.19
CA LYS A 128 11.11 8.02 4.83
C LYS A 128 10.46 7.56 6.14
N GLY A 129 10.47 6.25 6.38
CA GLY A 129 9.75 5.58 7.43
C GLY A 129 8.22 5.62 7.25
N LEU A 130 7.54 4.65 7.82
CA LEU A 130 6.10 4.47 7.65
C LEU A 130 5.35 5.36 8.65
N MET A 131 4.57 6.31 8.12
CA MET A 131 3.78 7.26 8.91
C MET A 131 2.34 6.82 9.10
N HIS A 132 1.77 6.17 8.09
CA HIS A 132 0.37 5.74 8.09
C HIS A 132 0.25 4.32 7.53
N LEU A 133 -0.30 3.41 8.32
CA LEU A 133 -0.54 2.03 7.93
C LEU A 133 -1.99 1.64 8.22
N ASN A 134 -2.74 1.27 7.17
CA ASN A 134 -4.04 0.63 7.31
C ASN A 134 -4.02 -0.79 6.75
N LEU A 135 -4.15 -1.76 7.66
CA LEU A 135 -4.32 -3.18 7.39
C LEU A 135 -5.62 -3.69 8.04
N SER A 136 -6.65 -2.85 8.09
CA SER A 136 -7.96 -3.27 8.61
C SER A 136 -8.56 -4.37 7.72
N LYS A 137 -9.19 -5.35 8.35
CA LYS A 137 -9.87 -6.48 7.68
C LYS A 137 -8.98 -7.19 6.64
N THR A 138 -7.70 -7.40 6.96
CA THR A 138 -6.75 -8.10 6.08
C THR A 138 -6.56 -9.58 6.41
N SER A 139 -7.48 -10.16 7.19
CA SER A 139 -7.44 -11.55 7.66
C SER A 139 -6.21 -11.86 8.53
N LEU A 140 -5.74 -10.87 9.31
CA LEU A 140 -4.69 -11.10 10.30
C LEU A 140 -5.23 -11.86 11.51
N SER A 141 -4.40 -12.75 12.02
CA SER A 141 -4.51 -13.37 13.34
C SER A 141 -3.58 -12.67 14.35
N PRO A 142 -3.63 -13.04 15.65
CA PRO A 142 -2.67 -12.52 16.64
C PRO A 142 -1.21 -12.80 16.25
N LYS A 143 -0.92 -13.89 15.53
CA LYS A 143 0.43 -14.20 15.05
C LYS A 143 0.93 -13.16 14.05
N GLY A 144 0.12 -12.82 13.06
CA GLY A 144 0.46 -11.80 12.07
C GLY A 144 0.64 -10.42 12.69
N VAL A 145 -0.21 -10.06 13.68
CA VAL A 145 -0.06 -8.80 14.42
C VAL A 145 1.23 -8.78 15.24
N ASN A 146 1.58 -9.86 15.93
CA ASN A 146 2.85 -9.95 16.67
C ASN A 146 4.05 -9.81 15.72
N SER A 147 4.04 -10.46 14.54
CA SER A 147 5.10 -10.29 13.54
C SER A 147 5.21 -8.86 13.01
N LEU A 148 4.08 -8.20 12.77
CA LEU A 148 4.03 -6.79 12.41
C LEU A 148 4.63 -5.92 13.53
N SER A 149 4.18 -6.10 14.76
CA SER A 149 4.65 -5.36 15.94
C SER A 149 6.16 -5.50 16.17
N GLN A 150 6.69 -6.72 16.05
CA GLN A 150 8.13 -6.98 16.14
C GLN A 150 8.92 -6.24 15.05
N SER A 151 8.38 -6.21 13.83
CA SER A 151 9.05 -5.51 12.72
C SER A 151 9.02 -4.00 12.89
N LEU A 152 7.87 -3.43 13.31
CA LEU A 152 7.72 -2.00 13.53
C LEU A 152 8.57 -1.51 14.70
N SER A 153 8.65 -2.28 15.80
CA SER A 153 9.48 -1.95 16.96
C SER A 153 10.98 -2.11 16.72
N ALA A 154 11.40 -2.89 15.72
CA ALA A 154 12.81 -3.03 15.36
C ALA A 154 13.41 -1.73 14.76
N ASN A 155 12.59 -0.81 14.26
CA ASN A 155 13.05 0.49 13.79
C ASN A 155 12.68 1.59 14.78
N GLN A 156 13.68 2.12 15.50
CA GLN A 156 13.49 3.15 16.51
C GLN A 156 12.87 4.46 15.94
N LEU A 157 13.04 4.73 14.65
CA LEU A 157 12.40 5.87 13.99
C LEU A 157 10.89 5.66 13.86
N LEU A 158 10.44 4.43 13.56
CA LEU A 158 9.02 4.09 13.38
C LEU A 158 8.19 4.42 14.62
N ALA A 159 8.73 4.18 15.81
CA ALA A 159 8.06 4.53 17.08
C ALA A 159 7.75 6.03 17.23
N THR A 160 8.44 6.90 16.48
CA THR A 160 8.27 8.36 16.56
C THR A 160 7.55 8.97 15.36
N ILE A 161 7.44 8.24 14.25
CA ILE A 161 6.87 8.77 12.99
C ILE A 161 5.57 8.08 12.58
N LEU A 162 5.29 6.86 13.07
CA LEU A 162 4.02 6.19 12.83
C LEU A 162 2.93 6.90 13.64
N THR A 163 2.10 7.68 12.94
CA THR A 163 1.03 8.47 13.53
C THR A 163 -0.34 7.83 13.36
N HIS A 164 -0.46 6.88 12.43
CA HIS A 164 -1.70 6.12 12.22
C HIS A 164 -1.40 4.64 11.99
N LEU A 165 -2.02 3.80 12.82
CA LEU A 165 -2.10 2.35 12.63
C LEU A 165 -3.55 1.87 12.75
N ASP A 166 -4.09 1.27 11.69
CA ASP A 166 -5.40 0.62 11.71
C ASP A 166 -5.27 -0.87 11.45
N LEU A 167 -5.62 -1.67 12.46
CA LEU A 167 -5.71 -3.12 12.41
C LEU A 167 -7.14 -3.63 12.68
N SER A 168 -8.14 -2.74 12.64
CA SER A 168 -9.53 -3.04 12.97
C SER A 168 -10.13 -4.13 12.05
N GLY A 169 -11.12 -4.87 12.55
CA GLY A 169 -11.79 -5.92 11.77
C GLY A 169 -10.93 -7.14 11.41
N ASN A 170 -9.72 -7.25 11.95
CA ASN A 170 -8.95 -8.49 11.97
C ASN A 170 -9.39 -9.41 13.13
N ILE A 171 -8.99 -10.68 13.09
CA ILE A 171 -9.36 -11.67 14.11
C ILE A 171 -8.36 -11.58 15.25
N LEU A 172 -8.54 -10.59 16.13
CA LEU A 172 -7.60 -10.27 17.22
C LEU A 172 -7.97 -10.91 18.56
N ARG A 173 -8.91 -11.86 18.59
CA ARG A 173 -9.29 -12.54 19.83
C ARG A 173 -8.32 -13.70 20.12
N GLY A 174 -7.47 -13.51 21.12
CA GLY A 174 -6.58 -14.53 21.67
C GLY A 174 -5.65 -13.93 22.72
N ASP A 175 -5.33 -14.71 23.76
CA ASP A 175 -4.51 -14.28 24.91
C ASP A 175 -3.02 -14.04 24.56
N ASP A 176 -2.64 -14.23 23.29
CA ASP A 176 -1.27 -14.10 22.75
C ASP A 176 -0.94 -12.70 22.21
N LEU A 177 -1.83 -11.71 22.34
CA LEU A 177 -1.47 -10.32 22.04
C LEU A 177 -0.48 -9.84 23.09
N SER A 178 0.80 -9.74 22.71
CA SER A 178 1.82 -9.22 23.59
C SER A 178 1.48 -7.76 23.99
N VAL A 179 1.65 -7.45 25.27
CA VAL A 179 1.22 -6.19 25.93
C VAL A 179 1.82 -4.91 25.29
N GLY A 180 2.78 -5.06 24.37
CA GLY A 180 3.38 -3.95 23.60
C GLY A 180 2.63 -3.51 22.35
N VAL A 181 1.45 -4.08 22.04
CA VAL A 181 0.67 -3.75 20.83
C VAL A 181 -0.23 -2.51 21.00
N LEU A 182 -0.32 -1.94 22.21
CA LEU A 182 -1.01 -0.67 22.44
C LEU A 182 -0.03 0.47 22.18
N ILE A 183 0.05 0.91 20.92
CA ILE A 183 0.56 2.24 20.56
C ILE A 183 -0.46 3.28 21.03
#